data_AF-A8LZ95-F1
#
_entry.id   AF-A8LZ95-F1
#
_cell.length_a   1.000
_cell.length_b   1.000
_cell.length_c   1.000
_cell.angle_alpha   90.00
_cell.angle_beta   90.00
_cell.angle_gamma   90.00
#
_symmetry.space_group_name_H-M   'P 1'
#
loop_
_entity.id
_entity.type
_entity.pdbx_description
1 polymer ?
#
loop_
_entity_poly.entity_id
_entity_poly.type
_entity_poly.pdbx_seq_one_letter_code
_entity_poly.pdbx_strand_id
1 'polypeptide(L)'
;MTSPHHLHATAAAWSLKSVLEHLAELAEVGAAHIAAETLEAPTLLRSPATGRRHALGGDTSSLAAATDPQPARRNRWADMHTRSHRRLGWLADQLPTPAGPDGWWRIYDTIPRLQPGTAAVITRHLADEDTCVRTAVGCGPQRELLRGVTCPACRRRDVYVQTSGPQEAWTVVCTADCRCLGLGCRCRASGAVEGVAHIWPRHAIVTDTAMTAA
;
A
#
# COMPACT_ATOMS: atom_id res chain seq x y z
N MET A 1 27.57 -4.10 0.03
CA MET A 1 26.91 -5.41 -0.17
C MET A 1 25.44 -5.26 0.17
N THR A 2 24.54 -5.69 -0.71
CA THR A 2 23.08 -5.59 -0.50
C THR A 2 22.60 -6.80 0.29
N SER A 3 22.16 -6.58 1.53
CA SER A 3 21.58 -7.67 2.36
C SER A 3 20.16 -8.03 1.92
N PRO A 4 19.63 -9.20 2.30
CA PRO A 4 18.24 -9.60 2.01
C PRO A 4 17.22 -8.60 2.53
N HIS A 5 17.51 -7.91 3.64
CA HIS A 5 16.65 -6.86 4.20
C HIS A 5 16.53 -5.63 3.30
N HIS A 6 17.61 -5.27 2.57
CA HIS A 6 17.54 -4.18 1.60
C HIS A 6 16.73 -4.56 0.37
N LEU A 7 16.90 -5.80 -0.14
CA LEU A 7 16.10 -6.32 -1.25
C LEU A 7 14.62 -6.36 -0.88
N HIS A 8 14.31 -6.80 0.34
CA HIS A 8 12.94 -6.86 0.84
C HIS A 8 12.30 -5.49 1.03
N ALA A 9 13.03 -4.54 1.61
CA ALA A 9 12.57 -3.16 1.73
C ALA A 9 12.29 -2.57 0.34
N THR A 10 13.15 -2.88 -0.64
CA THR A 10 12.98 -2.47 -2.03
C THR A 10 11.72 -3.07 -2.64
N ALA A 11 11.50 -4.38 -2.49
CA ALA A 11 10.30 -5.05 -2.96
C ALA A 11 9.03 -4.49 -2.28
N ALA A 12 9.07 -4.24 -0.98
CA ALA A 12 7.96 -3.62 -0.23
C ALA A 12 7.65 -2.19 -0.71
N ALA A 13 8.68 -1.39 -1.00
CA ALA A 13 8.50 -0.06 -1.57
C ALA A 13 7.83 -0.13 -2.95
N TRP A 14 8.26 -1.04 -3.83
CA TRP A 14 7.61 -1.26 -5.13
C TRP A 14 6.18 -1.76 -5.00
N SER A 15 5.90 -2.67 -4.05
CA SER A 15 4.55 -3.15 -3.77
C SER A 15 3.62 -2.00 -3.44
N LEU A 16 4.05 -1.15 -2.49
CA LEU A 16 3.29 -0.01 -2.05
C LEU A 16 3.09 1.00 -3.18
N LYS A 17 4.13 1.29 -3.97
CA LYS A 17 4.01 2.19 -5.13
C LYS A 17 2.91 1.75 -6.07
N SER A 18 2.89 0.46 -6.45
CA SER A 18 1.90 -0.05 -7.40
C SER A 18 0.46 0.10 -6.91
N VAL A 19 0.21 -0.07 -5.61
CA VAL A 19 -1.16 0.11 -5.07
C VAL A 19 -1.49 1.60 -4.86
N LEU A 20 -0.49 2.46 -4.60
CA LEU A 20 -0.71 3.91 -4.54
C LEU A 20 -1.05 4.50 -5.92
N GLU A 21 -0.40 4.03 -6.98
CA GLU A 21 -0.73 4.40 -8.36
C GLU A 21 -2.18 4.00 -8.69
N HIS A 22 -2.58 2.78 -8.36
CA HIS A 22 -3.97 2.35 -8.52
C HIS A 22 -4.96 3.17 -7.66
N LEU A 23 -4.59 3.51 -6.43
CA LEU A 23 -5.41 4.35 -5.56
C LEU A 23 -5.58 5.76 -6.13
N ALA A 24 -4.56 6.31 -6.80
CA ALA A 24 -4.64 7.60 -7.47
C ALA A 24 -5.63 7.55 -8.65
N GLU A 25 -5.59 6.49 -9.47
CA GLU A 25 -6.56 6.28 -10.55
C GLU A 25 -8.00 6.22 -10.01
N LEU A 26 -8.23 5.49 -8.91
CA LEU A 26 -9.54 5.42 -8.25
C LEU A 26 -9.99 6.79 -7.71
N ALA A 27 -9.06 7.61 -7.23
CA ALA A 27 -9.34 8.96 -6.79
C ALA A 27 -9.75 9.86 -7.97
N GLU A 28 -9.08 9.77 -9.12
CA GLU A 28 -9.45 10.53 -10.32
C GLU A 28 -10.83 10.13 -10.86
N VAL A 29 -11.10 8.83 -10.97
CA VAL A 29 -12.42 8.31 -11.37
C VAL A 29 -13.51 8.78 -10.39
N GLY A 30 -13.23 8.72 -9.09
CA GLY A 30 -14.16 9.21 -8.06
C GLY A 30 -14.45 10.70 -8.19
N ALA A 31 -13.43 11.52 -8.49
CA ALA A 31 -13.59 12.96 -8.69
C ALA A 31 -14.44 13.26 -9.93
N ALA A 32 -14.21 12.56 -11.05
CA ALA A 32 -15.01 12.70 -12.27
C ALA A 32 -16.48 12.34 -12.04
N HIS A 33 -16.76 11.26 -11.29
CA HIS A 33 -18.12 10.85 -10.97
C HIS A 33 -18.84 11.89 -10.08
N ILE A 34 -18.18 12.38 -9.03
CA ILE A 34 -18.73 13.43 -8.16
C ILE A 34 -19.03 14.71 -8.97
N ALA A 35 -18.13 15.09 -9.88
CA ALA A 35 -18.34 16.24 -10.75
C ALA A 35 -19.54 16.05 -11.69
N ALA A 36 -19.69 14.87 -12.30
CA ALA A 36 -20.82 14.54 -13.17
C ALA A 36 -22.17 14.58 -12.42
N GLU A 37 -22.27 13.96 -11.23
CA GLU A 37 -23.47 14.02 -10.39
C GLU A 37 -23.85 15.46 -10.02
N THR A 38 -22.84 16.30 -9.71
CA THR A 38 -23.05 17.71 -9.37
C THR A 38 -23.61 18.51 -10.55
N LEU A 39 -23.22 18.18 -11.79
CA LEU A 39 -23.73 18.81 -13.01
C LEU A 39 -25.15 18.35 -13.38
N GLU A 40 -25.54 17.10 -13.07
CA GLU A 40 -26.88 16.56 -13.36
C GLU A 40 -27.96 17.02 -12.37
N ALA A 41 -27.60 17.22 -11.09
CA ALA A 41 -28.53 17.55 -10.00
C ALA A 41 -29.46 18.78 -10.21
N PRO A 42 -29.07 19.88 -10.90
CA PRO A 42 -29.97 21.02 -11.15
C PRO A 42 -31.16 20.68 -12.06
N THR A 43 -31.07 19.60 -12.84
CA THR A 43 -32.03 19.29 -13.91
C THR A 43 -33.23 18.49 -13.41
N LEU A 44 -33.03 17.62 -12.41
CA LEU A 44 -34.05 16.70 -11.88
C LEU A 44 -34.97 17.34 -10.82
N LEU A 45 -34.62 18.51 -10.29
CA LEU A 45 -35.41 19.22 -9.27
C LEU A 45 -36.44 20.20 -9.86
N ARG A 46 -36.64 20.22 -11.19
CA ARG A 46 -37.76 20.94 -11.80
C ARG A 46 -39.05 20.11 -11.68
N SER A 47 -39.71 20.18 -10.53
CA SER A 47 -41.14 19.83 -10.50
C SER A 47 -41.90 20.78 -11.44
N PRO A 48 -42.77 20.28 -12.35
CA PRO A 48 -43.72 21.15 -13.02
C PRO A 48 -44.64 21.69 -11.93
N ALA A 49 -44.57 22.99 -11.66
CA ALA A 49 -45.50 23.67 -10.77
C ALA A 49 -46.88 23.79 -11.46
N THR A 50 -47.64 22.70 -11.53
CA THR A 50 -49.06 22.73 -11.88
C THR A 50 -49.89 23.05 -10.63
N GLY A 51 -49.73 24.28 -10.12
CA GLY A 51 -50.60 24.85 -9.10
C GLY A 51 -51.85 25.48 -9.72
N ARG A 52 -53.01 24.84 -9.54
CA ARG A 52 -54.33 25.40 -9.89
C ARG A 52 -54.61 26.58 -8.94
N ARG A 53 -54.78 27.79 -9.47
CA ARG A 53 -55.05 29.00 -8.68
C ARG A 53 -56.43 28.90 -8.03
N HIS A 54 -56.47 28.81 -6.71
CA HIS A 54 -57.60 29.32 -5.94
C HIS A 54 -57.10 30.54 -5.19
N ALA A 55 -57.70 31.69 -5.53
CA ALA A 55 -57.47 32.94 -4.84
C ALA A 55 -57.93 32.80 -3.38
N LEU A 56 -57.04 33.13 -2.44
CA LEU A 56 -57.26 33.91 -1.22
C LEU A 56 -56.04 33.74 -0.28
N GLY A 57 -55.39 34.85 0.07
CA GLY A 57 -54.43 34.96 1.19
C GLY A 57 -52.98 34.58 0.88
N GLY A 58 -52.23 35.50 0.25
CA GLY A 58 -50.80 35.31 -0.03
C GLY A 58 -49.92 35.70 1.15
N ASP A 59 -49.30 34.72 1.79
CA ASP A 59 -47.98 34.88 2.42
C ASP A 59 -46.98 34.14 1.53
N THR A 60 -46.17 34.86 0.76
CA THR A 60 -45.13 34.28 -0.11
C THR A 60 -43.86 33.86 0.66
N SER A 61 -43.95 33.75 1.99
CA SER A 61 -42.77 33.55 2.85
C SER A 61 -42.24 32.11 2.93
N SER A 62 -42.85 31.13 2.25
CA SER A 62 -42.43 29.71 2.37
C SER A 62 -41.75 29.12 1.13
N LEU A 63 -41.14 29.94 0.28
CA LEU A 63 -40.35 29.46 -0.87
C LEU A 63 -38.96 30.11 -0.94
N ALA A 64 -38.35 30.37 0.21
CA ALA A 64 -36.90 30.29 0.32
C ALA A 64 -36.58 28.91 0.89
N ALA A 65 -36.73 27.86 0.08
CA ALA A 65 -35.95 26.66 0.30
C ALA A 65 -34.51 27.10 0.17
N ALA A 66 -33.91 27.48 1.30
CA ALA A 66 -32.51 27.81 1.41
C ALA A 66 -31.77 26.68 0.71
N THR A 67 -31.14 27.01 -0.40
CA THR A 67 -30.22 26.12 -1.10
C THR A 67 -28.97 26.12 -0.23
N ASP A 68 -29.09 25.55 0.97
CA ASP A 68 -27.94 25.29 1.80
C ASP A 68 -27.01 24.45 0.92
N PRO A 69 -25.77 24.90 0.70
CA PRO A 69 -24.85 24.17 -0.17
C PRO A 69 -24.69 22.79 0.44
N GLN A 70 -25.23 21.78 -0.26
CA GLN A 70 -25.08 20.40 0.15
C GLN A 70 -23.58 20.14 0.30
N PRO A 71 -23.12 19.62 1.45
CA PRO A 71 -21.68 19.44 1.68
C PRO A 71 -21.11 18.58 0.55
N ALA A 72 -20.01 19.06 -0.04
CA ALA A 72 -19.36 18.38 -1.15
C ALA A 72 -19.12 16.90 -0.79
N ARG A 73 -19.57 16.00 -1.65
CA ARG A 73 -19.40 14.56 -1.45
C ARG A 73 -17.92 14.26 -1.33
N ARG A 74 -17.53 13.57 -0.25
CA ARG A 74 -16.12 13.22 -0.01
C ARG A 74 -15.65 12.12 -0.94
N ASN A 75 -14.48 12.32 -1.54
CA ASN A 75 -13.79 11.29 -2.30
C ASN A 75 -12.90 10.48 -1.37
N ARG A 76 -13.42 9.34 -0.87
CA ARG A 76 -12.71 8.48 0.09
C ARG A 76 -11.34 8.00 -0.41
N TRP A 77 -11.19 7.83 -1.73
CA TRP A 77 -9.94 7.37 -2.33
C TRP A 77 -8.88 8.48 -2.32
N ALA A 78 -9.28 9.72 -2.62
CA ALA A 78 -8.42 10.89 -2.49
C ALA A 78 -8.00 11.14 -1.03
N ASP A 79 -8.91 10.96 -0.08
CA ASP A 79 -8.62 11.07 1.35
C ASP A 79 -7.58 10.01 1.78
N MET A 80 -7.77 8.76 1.34
CA MET A 80 -6.83 7.67 1.62
C MET A 80 -5.47 7.92 0.98
N HIS A 81 -5.43 8.33 -0.28
CA HIS A 81 -4.20 8.65 -1.00
C HIS A 81 -3.41 9.76 -0.29
N THR A 82 -4.10 10.83 0.11
CA THR A 82 -3.51 11.93 0.88
C THR A 82 -2.97 11.46 2.22
N ARG A 83 -3.70 10.59 2.94
CA ARG A 83 -3.23 10.01 4.21
C ARG A 83 -1.96 9.17 4.00
N SER A 84 -1.93 8.31 2.99
CA SER A 84 -0.78 7.46 2.70
C SER A 84 0.46 8.29 2.34
N HIS A 85 0.30 9.33 1.50
CA HIS A 85 1.40 10.25 1.19
C HIS A 85 1.92 11.01 2.41
N ARG A 86 1.04 11.49 3.30
CA ARG A 86 1.46 12.12 4.57
C ARG A 86 2.23 11.15 5.45
N ARG A 87 1.78 9.90 5.54
CA ARG A 87 2.46 8.86 6.31
C ARG A 87 3.86 8.56 5.77
N LEU A 88 3.99 8.46 4.44
CA LEU A 88 5.29 8.27 3.78
C LEU A 88 6.19 9.48 3.92
N GLY A 89 5.65 10.70 3.84
CA GLY A 89 6.40 11.93 4.13
C GLY A 89 6.96 11.91 5.55
N TRP A 90 6.11 11.65 6.55
CA TRP A 90 6.54 11.54 7.94
C TRP A 90 7.61 10.46 8.14
N LEU A 91 7.45 9.28 7.51
CA LEU A 91 8.43 8.20 7.60
C LEU A 91 9.77 8.58 6.94
N ALA A 92 9.73 9.26 5.80
CA ALA A 92 10.92 9.77 5.12
C ALA A 92 11.68 10.81 5.97
N ASP A 93 10.95 11.62 6.74
CA ASP A 93 11.53 12.62 7.65
C ASP A 93 12.23 11.99 8.87
N GLN A 94 11.94 10.72 9.20
CA GLN A 94 12.67 9.97 10.24
C GLN A 94 13.99 9.37 9.74
N LEU A 95 14.26 9.45 8.43
CA LEU A 95 15.43 8.86 7.79
C LEU A 95 16.37 9.96 7.29
N PRO A 96 17.68 9.66 7.15
CA PRO A 96 18.65 10.57 6.54
C PRO A 96 18.47 10.59 5.02
N THR A 97 17.29 11.03 4.57
CA THR A 97 16.87 11.02 3.17
C THR A 97 17.33 12.30 2.47
N PRO A 98 17.77 12.23 1.20
CA PRO A 98 18.00 13.44 0.42
C PRO A 98 16.67 14.17 0.14
N ALA A 99 16.78 15.43 -0.31
CA ALA A 99 15.64 16.11 -0.92
C ALA A 99 15.19 15.33 -2.17
N GLY A 100 13.88 15.22 -2.36
CA GLY A 100 13.29 14.40 -3.42
C GLY A 100 11.84 14.78 -3.68
N PRO A 101 11.25 14.22 -4.75
CA PRO A 101 9.92 14.61 -5.24
C PRO A 101 8.80 14.27 -4.26
N ASP A 102 8.88 13.13 -3.58
CA ASP A 102 7.89 12.69 -2.61
C ASP A 102 8.50 11.76 -1.54
N GLY A 103 7.71 11.45 -0.51
CA GLY A 103 8.13 10.58 0.60
C GLY A 103 8.46 9.15 0.18
N TRP A 104 7.76 8.60 -0.83
CA TRP A 104 8.05 7.26 -1.34
C TRP A 104 9.45 7.21 -1.96
N TRP A 105 9.75 8.14 -2.86
CA TRP A 105 11.04 8.20 -3.57
C TRP A 105 12.18 8.41 -2.59
N ARG A 106 12.01 9.31 -1.61
CA ARG A 106 13.00 9.57 -0.55
C ARG A 106 13.34 8.30 0.21
N ILE A 107 12.33 7.54 0.64
CA ILE A 107 12.52 6.25 1.31
C ILE A 107 13.25 5.28 0.38
N TYR A 108 12.73 5.08 -0.84
CA TYR A 108 13.28 4.15 -1.83
C TYR A 108 14.76 4.41 -2.12
N ASP A 109 15.14 5.65 -2.38
CA ASP A 109 16.53 6.06 -2.66
C ASP A 109 17.47 5.83 -1.46
N THR A 110 16.92 5.90 -0.24
CA THR A 110 17.71 5.77 0.99
C THR A 110 17.94 4.31 1.38
N ILE A 111 17.06 3.38 0.97
CA ILE A 111 17.11 1.95 1.34
C ILE A 111 18.53 1.36 1.23
N PRO A 112 19.27 1.50 0.11
CA PRO A 112 20.58 0.85 -0.05
C PRO A 112 21.65 1.30 0.96
N ARG A 113 21.44 2.43 1.64
CA ARG A 113 22.38 3.03 2.61
C ARG A 113 22.01 2.72 4.06
N LEU A 114 20.87 2.07 4.29
CA LEU A 114 20.40 1.75 5.64
C LEU A 114 21.22 0.62 6.26
N GLN A 115 21.13 0.49 7.59
CA GLN A 115 21.55 -0.75 8.25
C GLN A 115 20.48 -1.83 8.02
N PRO A 116 20.84 -3.14 7.96
CA PRO A 116 19.87 -4.21 7.75
C PRO A 116 18.69 -4.20 8.73
N GLY A 117 18.94 -3.90 10.00
CA GLY A 117 17.89 -3.75 11.01
C GLY A 117 16.94 -2.59 10.72
N THR A 118 17.49 -1.42 10.32
CA THR A 118 16.68 -0.27 9.89
C THR A 118 15.87 -0.59 8.64
N ALA A 119 16.46 -1.26 7.64
CA ALA A 119 15.74 -1.71 6.46
C ALA A 119 14.58 -2.65 6.82
N ALA A 120 14.76 -3.55 7.79
CA ALA A 120 13.69 -4.42 8.28
C ALA A 120 12.54 -3.63 8.96
N VAL A 121 12.87 -2.62 9.77
CA VAL A 121 11.87 -1.74 10.39
C VAL A 121 11.09 -0.95 9.34
N ILE A 122 11.79 -0.36 8.36
CA ILE A 122 11.16 0.35 7.24
C ILE A 122 10.26 -0.58 6.43
N THR A 123 10.72 -1.81 6.15
CA THR A 123 9.91 -2.80 5.46
C THR A 123 8.58 -3.05 6.18
N ARG A 124 8.58 -3.15 7.51
CA ARG A 124 7.34 -3.33 8.28
C ARG A 124 6.37 -2.16 8.09
N HIS A 125 6.85 -0.92 8.18
CA HIS A 125 5.99 0.24 7.95
C HIS A 125 5.43 0.30 6.54
N LEU A 126 6.25 -0.02 5.52
CA LEU A 126 5.81 -0.08 4.13
C LEU A 126 4.78 -1.20 3.90
N ALA A 127 5.01 -2.38 4.48
CA ALA A 127 4.11 -3.52 4.36
C ALA A 127 2.77 -3.32 5.09
N ASP A 128 2.80 -2.65 6.25
CA ASP A 128 1.58 -2.30 7.00
C ASP A 128 0.72 -1.32 6.20
N GLU A 129 1.35 -0.33 5.55
CA GLU A 129 0.63 0.61 4.68
C GLU A 129 0.13 -0.06 3.40
N ASP A 130 0.95 -0.88 2.72
CA ASP A 130 0.56 -1.65 1.55
C ASP A 130 -0.65 -2.55 1.85
N THR A 131 -0.62 -3.27 2.99
CA THR A 131 -1.73 -4.10 3.45
C THR A 131 -2.99 -3.25 3.68
N CYS A 132 -2.86 -2.12 4.36
CA CYS A 132 -3.98 -1.22 4.63
C CYS A 132 -4.66 -0.75 3.33
N VAL A 133 -3.86 -0.31 2.34
CA VAL A 133 -4.39 0.18 1.07
C VAL A 133 -4.97 -0.95 0.25
N ARG A 134 -4.26 -2.07 0.09
CA ARG A 134 -4.73 -3.25 -0.66
C ARG A 134 -6.02 -3.82 -0.12
N THR A 135 -6.17 -3.93 1.20
CA THR A 135 -7.43 -4.35 1.82
C THR A 135 -8.57 -3.39 1.48
N ALA A 136 -8.32 -2.08 1.46
CA ALA A 136 -9.34 -1.10 1.14
C ALA A 136 -9.76 -1.14 -0.35
N VAL A 137 -8.83 -1.37 -1.27
CA VAL A 137 -9.12 -1.47 -2.71
C VAL A 137 -9.56 -2.86 -3.15
N GLY A 138 -9.51 -3.86 -2.26
CA GLY A 138 -9.92 -5.24 -2.56
C GLY A 138 -8.89 -6.06 -3.33
N CYS A 139 -7.60 -5.70 -3.26
CA CYS A 139 -6.52 -6.42 -3.91
C CYS A 139 -5.79 -7.36 -2.93
N GLY A 140 -5.32 -8.50 -3.43
CA GLY A 140 -4.46 -9.41 -2.67
C GLY A 140 -3.00 -8.92 -2.57
N PRO A 141 -2.19 -9.54 -1.70
CA PRO A 141 -0.76 -9.23 -1.59
C PRO A 141 0.01 -9.67 -2.85
N GLN A 142 1.05 -8.93 -3.22
CA GLN A 142 1.96 -9.29 -4.33
C GLN A 142 3.01 -10.31 -3.89
N ARG A 143 2.53 -11.53 -3.64
CA ARG A 143 3.38 -12.67 -3.28
C ARG A 143 2.76 -13.97 -3.77
N GLU A 144 3.62 -14.94 -4.01
CA GLU A 144 3.23 -16.28 -4.46
C GLU A 144 3.82 -17.34 -3.53
N LEU A 145 3.06 -18.43 -3.32
CA LEU A 145 3.56 -19.56 -2.55
C LEU A 145 4.64 -20.29 -3.35
N LEU A 146 5.82 -20.45 -2.76
CA LEU A 146 6.94 -21.15 -3.37
C LEU A 146 6.84 -22.66 -3.08
N ARG A 147 6.30 -23.42 -4.04
CA ARG A 147 6.13 -24.86 -3.91
C ARG A 147 7.47 -25.59 -3.93
N GLY A 148 7.57 -26.69 -3.18
CA GLY A 148 8.78 -27.53 -3.13
C GLY A 148 9.91 -26.98 -2.25
N VAL A 149 9.78 -25.76 -1.72
CA VAL A 149 10.76 -25.13 -0.85
C VAL A 149 10.29 -25.19 0.61
N THR A 150 11.21 -25.44 1.53
CA THR A 150 10.94 -25.39 2.98
C THR A 150 11.85 -24.38 3.65
N CYS A 151 11.37 -23.77 4.72
CA CYS A 151 12.21 -22.96 5.58
C CYS A 151 13.32 -23.83 6.21
N PRO A 152 14.61 -23.49 6.06
CA PRO A 152 15.72 -24.26 6.65
C PRO A 152 15.65 -24.39 8.19
N ALA A 153 15.03 -23.41 8.86
CA ALA A 153 14.92 -23.38 10.31
C ALA A 153 13.72 -24.17 10.85
N CYS A 154 12.49 -23.87 10.39
CA CYS A 154 11.27 -24.50 10.91
C CYS A 154 10.73 -25.65 10.05
N ARG A 155 11.33 -25.91 8.88
CA ARG A 155 10.95 -26.96 7.92
C ARG A 155 9.53 -26.87 7.34
N ARG A 156 8.77 -25.82 7.65
CA ARG A 156 7.44 -25.58 7.07
C ARG A 156 7.54 -25.12 5.61
N ARG A 157 6.46 -25.34 4.86
CA ARG A 157 6.30 -24.99 3.43
C ARG A 157 5.59 -23.65 3.21
N ASP A 158 5.25 -22.94 4.28
CA ASP A 158 4.69 -21.58 4.26
C ASP A 158 5.79 -20.58 3.90
N VAL A 159 6.28 -20.68 2.67
CA VAL A 159 7.38 -19.90 2.14
C VAL A 159 6.89 -19.20 0.88
N TYR A 160 6.93 -17.87 0.89
CA TYR A 160 6.37 -17.04 -0.17
C TYR A 160 7.47 -16.25 -0.85
N VAL A 161 7.43 -16.16 -2.17
CA VAL A 161 8.23 -15.21 -2.93
C VAL A 161 7.44 -13.92 -3.08
N GLN A 162 8.06 -12.79 -2.75
CA GLN A 162 7.53 -11.48 -3.12
C GLN A 162 7.80 -11.23 -4.60
N THR A 163 6.77 -10.77 -5.31
CA THR A 163 6.80 -10.57 -6.77
C THR A 163 6.73 -9.09 -7.15
N SER A 164 6.86 -8.20 -6.16
CA SER A 164 6.89 -6.76 -6.35
C SER A 164 8.26 -6.25 -6.78
N GLY A 165 8.27 -5.35 -7.76
CA GLY A 165 9.49 -4.71 -8.25
C GLY A 165 10.35 -5.61 -9.13
N PRO A 166 11.59 -5.19 -9.40
CA PRO A 166 12.46 -5.88 -10.35
C PRO A 166 12.93 -7.22 -9.77
N GLN A 167 13.18 -8.20 -10.66
CA GLN A 167 13.35 -9.60 -10.28
C GLN A 167 14.56 -9.84 -9.35
N GLU A 168 15.60 -9.02 -9.47
CA GLU A 168 16.78 -9.03 -8.60
C GLU A 168 16.47 -8.64 -7.15
N ALA A 169 15.39 -7.89 -6.93
CA ALA A 169 14.91 -7.53 -5.60
C ALA A 169 13.97 -8.58 -4.99
N TRP A 170 13.60 -9.62 -5.73
CA TRP A 170 12.66 -10.63 -5.22
C TRP A 170 13.26 -11.40 -4.07
N THR A 171 12.53 -11.39 -2.95
CA THR A 171 12.89 -12.09 -1.73
C THR A 171 11.91 -13.19 -1.42
N VAL A 172 12.41 -14.24 -0.79
CA VAL A 172 11.63 -15.36 -0.26
C VAL A 172 11.50 -15.18 1.24
N VAL A 173 10.29 -15.31 1.78
CA VAL A 173 9.97 -15.07 3.20
C VAL A 173 9.24 -16.27 3.77
N CYS A 174 9.63 -16.69 4.98
CA CYS A 174 8.87 -17.66 5.76
C CYS A 174 7.71 -16.97 6.50
N THR A 175 6.47 -17.40 6.27
CA THR A 175 5.27 -16.82 6.90
C THR A 175 4.71 -17.68 8.04
N ALA A 176 5.39 -18.75 8.43
CA ALA A 176 5.01 -19.65 9.52
C ALA A 176 5.29 -19.10 10.94
N ASP A 177 5.24 -17.78 11.15
CA ASP A 177 5.65 -17.09 12.38
C ASP A 177 7.08 -17.44 12.86
N CYS A 178 7.94 -17.86 11.94
CA CYS A 178 9.31 -18.25 12.24
C CYS A 178 10.26 -17.05 12.22
N ARG A 179 10.92 -16.76 13.34
CA ARG A 179 11.78 -15.59 13.53
C ARG A 179 13.26 -15.96 13.60
N CYS A 180 14.09 -15.08 13.07
CA CYS A 180 15.54 -15.20 13.13
C CYS A 180 16.04 -15.00 14.57
N LEU A 181 16.99 -15.85 14.97
CA LEU A 181 17.67 -15.78 16.27
C LEU A 181 19.02 -15.05 16.19
N GLY A 182 19.28 -14.31 15.10
CA GLY A 182 20.56 -13.67 14.86
C GLY A 182 21.65 -14.64 14.41
N LEU A 183 22.89 -14.40 14.86
CA LEU A 183 24.06 -15.18 14.49
C LEU A 183 23.90 -16.65 14.89
N GLY A 184 24.19 -17.58 13.97
CA GLY A 184 24.03 -19.02 14.20
C GLY A 184 22.60 -19.54 14.02
N CYS A 185 21.64 -18.69 13.64
CA CYS A 185 20.31 -19.15 13.29
C CYS A 185 20.35 -20.13 12.11
N ARG A 186 19.58 -21.23 12.20
CA ARG A 186 19.50 -22.27 11.16
C ARG A 186 18.92 -21.77 9.83
N CYS A 187 18.36 -20.57 9.81
CA CYS A 187 17.89 -19.94 8.57
C CYS A 187 19.04 -19.63 7.60
N ARG A 188 20.28 -19.47 8.09
CA ARG A 188 21.46 -19.12 7.29
C ARG A 188 21.30 -17.85 6.44
N ALA A 189 20.36 -16.98 6.81
CA ALA A 189 20.16 -15.72 6.11
C ALA A 189 21.41 -14.83 6.27
N SER A 190 21.93 -14.30 5.17
CA SER A 190 23.02 -13.33 5.22
C SER A 190 22.53 -12.03 5.83
N GLY A 191 23.33 -11.41 6.72
CA GLY A 191 22.91 -10.21 7.44
C GLY A 191 21.74 -10.46 8.39
N ALA A 192 21.79 -11.56 9.16
CA ALA A 192 20.78 -11.97 10.12
C ALA A 192 20.38 -10.83 11.08
N VAL A 193 19.08 -10.54 11.14
CA VAL A 193 18.48 -9.59 12.08
C VAL A 193 17.54 -10.34 13.01
N GLU A 194 17.87 -10.34 14.31
CA GLU A 194 17.08 -11.01 15.34
C GLU A 194 15.63 -10.51 15.37
N GLY A 195 14.67 -11.42 15.59
CA GLY A 195 13.24 -11.11 15.69
C GLY A 195 12.54 -10.86 14.35
N VAL A 196 13.26 -10.75 13.23
CA VAL A 196 12.67 -10.60 11.89
C VAL A 196 12.31 -11.96 11.29
N ALA A 197 11.28 -12.01 10.46
CA ALA A 197 10.93 -13.21 9.72
C ALA A 197 12.11 -13.69 8.86
N HIS A 198 12.24 -15.00 8.68
CA HIS A 198 13.32 -15.50 7.82
C HIS A 198 13.13 -15.06 6.38
N ILE A 199 14.21 -14.55 5.82
CA ILE A 199 14.22 -13.94 4.51
C ILE A 199 15.51 -14.23 3.75
N TRP A 200 15.36 -14.48 2.46
CA TRP A 200 16.46 -14.78 1.55
C TRP A 200 16.28 -14.09 0.21
N PRO A 201 17.36 -13.77 -0.51
CA PRO A 201 17.26 -13.49 -1.93
C PRO A 201 16.70 -14.71 -2.65
N ARG A 202 15.81 -14.51 -3.63
CA ARG A 202 15.17 -15.63 -4.34
C ARG A 202 16.19 -16.60 -4.94
N HIS A 203 17.22 -16.08 -5.59
CA HIS A 203 18.24 -16.91 -6.24
C HIS A 203 18.91 -17.84 -5.23
N ALA A 204 19.22 -17.37 -4.02
CA ALA A 204 19.94 -18.15 -3.01
C ALA A 204 19.12 -19.34 -2.50
N ILE A 205 17.80 -19.23 -2.39
CA ILE A 205 16.96 -20.33 -1.94
C ILE A 205 16.68 -21.33 -3.06
N VAL A 206 16.37 -20.85 -4.28
CA VAL A 206 15.94 -21.70 -5.38
C VAL A 206 17.08 -22.59 -5.88
N THR A 207 18.31 -22.06 -5.95
CA THR A 207 19.49 -22.84 -6.36
C THR A 207 19.89 -23.87 -5.31
N ASP A 208 19.79 -23.54 -4.02
CA ASP A 208 20.20 -24.45 -2.94
C ASP A 208 19.27 -25.67 -2.84
N THR A 209 17.96 -25.48 -3.09
CA THR A 209 16.99 -26.61 -3.21
C THR A 209 17.18 -27.45 -4.46
N ALA A 210 17.64 -26.87 -5.58
CA ALA A 210 17.95 -27.64 -6.79
C ALA A 210 19.19 -28.53 -6.58
N MET A 211 20.15 -28.09 -5.76
CA MET A 211 21.33 -28.87 -5.41
C MET A 211 21.10 -29.94 -4.33
N THR A 212 20.09 -29.78 -3.46
CA THR A 212 19.76 -30.79 -2.43
C THR A 212 18.75 -31.84 -2.90
N ALA A 213 18.13 -31.66 -4.07
CA ALA A 213 17.18 -32.60 -4.66
C ALA A 213 17.79 -33.54 -5.72
N ALA A 214 19.10 -33.45 -5.96
CA ALA A 214 19.89 -34.35 -6.80
C ALA A 214 20.76 -35.27 -5.93
#